data_AF-A0A3S8RR75-F1
#
_entry.id   AF-A0A3S8RR75-F1
#
_cell.length_a   1.000
_cell.length_b   1.000
_cell.length_c   1.000
_cell.angle_alpha   90.00
_cell.angle_beta   90.00
_cell.angle_gamma   90.00
#
_symmetry.space_group_name_H-M   'P 1'
#
loop_
_entity.id
_entity.type
_entity.pdbx_description
1 polymer ?
#
loop_
_entity_poly.entity_id
_entity_poly.type
_entity_poly.pdbx_seq_one_letter_code
_entity_poly.pdbx_strand_id
1 'polypeptide(L)' 'MLHTEEFRELNSILQEHFGDVIPTEEIFGTFEELNDIVNKSVEEGRNLLPEYYGYGGNR' A
#
# COMPACT_ATOMS: atom_id res chain seq x y z
N MET A 1 7.50 2.20 12.52
CA MET A 1 6.34 1.69 11.77
C MET A 1 6.73 0.59 10.79
N LEU A 2 7.82 0.70 10.01
CA LEU A 2 8.22 -0.28 8.97
C LEU A 2 8.73 -1.65 9.46
N HIS A 3 8.69 -1.93 10.77
CA HIS A 3 9.22 -3.17 11.36
C HIS A 3 8.21 -3.89 12.26
N THR A 4 6.94 -3.45 12.24
CA THR A 4 5.87 -4.17 12.93
C THR A 4 5.42 -5.37 12.10
N GLU A 5 4.92 -6.39 12.77
CA GLU A 5 4.32 -7.57 12.12
C GLU A 5 3.17 -7.16 11.19
N GLU A 6 2.36 -6.19 11.63
CA GLU A 6 1.24 -5.62 10.88
C GLU A 6 1.67 -5.01 9.53
N PHE A 7 2.80 -4.29 9.47
CA PHE A 7 3.28 -3.74 8.20
C PHE A 7 3.72 -4.85 7.24
N ARG A 8 4.34 -5.92 7.76
CA ARG A 8 4.78 -7.05 6.94
C ARG A 8 3.59 -7.81 6.37
N GLU A 9 2.56 -8.01 7.16
CA GLU A 9 1.31 -8.63 6.73
C GLU A 9 0.66 -7.79 5.63
N LEU A 10 0.53 -6.48 5.85
CA LEU A 10 -0.05 -5.56 4.87
C LEU A 10 0.73 -5.51 3.55
N ASN A 11 2.06 -5.47 3.63
CA ASN A 11 2.92 -5.52 2.45
C ASN A 11 2.81 -6.86 1.71
N SER A 12 2.61 -7.97 2.44
CA SER A 12 2.41 -9.29 1.84
C SER A 12 1.08 -9.37 1.10
N ILE A 13 0.01 -8.79 1.64
CA ILE A 13 -1.30 -8.69 0.97
C ILE A 13 -1.17 -7.94 -0.35
N LEU A 14 -0.52 -6.76 -0.34
CA LEU A 14 -0.32 -5.98 -1.55
C LEU A 14 0.48 -6.77 -2.60
N GLN A 15 1.54 -7.46 -2.17
CA GLN A 15 2.39 -8.26 -3.04
C GLN A 15 1.64 -9.46 -3.63
N GLU A 16 0.83 -10.16 -2.84
CA GLU A 16 0.05 -11.31 -3.31
C GLU A 16 -1.00 -10.90 -4.36
N HIS A 17 -1.71 -9.79 -4.11
CA HIS A 17 -2.80 -9.35 -4.98
C HIS A 17 -2.33 -8.60 -6.24
N PHE A 18 -1.27 -7.79 -6.13
CA PHE A 18 -0.85 -6.87 -7.19
C PHE A 18 0.57 -7.10 -7.70
N GLY A 19 1.36 -7.96 -7.05
CA GLY A 19 2.77 -8.15 -7.38
C GLY A 19 3.65 -6.93 -7.03
N ASP A 20 3.15 -6.05 -6.16
CA ASP A 20 3.79 -4.77 -5.82
C ASP A 20 4.14 -4.70 -4.33
N VAL A 21 5.04 -3.78 -3.96
CA VAL A 21 5.46 -3.57 -2.57
C VAL A 21 5.14 -2.15 -2.13
N ILE A 22 4.83 -1.97 -0.84
CA ILE A 22 4.53 -0.66 -0.28
C ILE A 22 5.83 0.17 -0.28
N PRO A 23 5.93 1.27 -1.07
CA PRO A 23 7.14 2.08 -1.13
C PRO A 23 7.20 2.99 0.08
N THR A 24 7.86 2.50 1.12
CA THR A 24 7.92 3.16 2.44
C THR A 24 8.47 4.59 2.43
N GLU A 25 9.22 4.96 1.39
CA GLU A 25 9.80 6.30 1.20
C GLU A 25 8.81 7.28 0.55
N GLU A 26 7.75 6.78 -0.10
CA GLU A 26 6.77 7.59 -0.83
C GLU A 26 5.41 7.68 -0.12
N ILE A 27 5.18 6.82 0.88
CA ILE A 27 3.97 6.86 1.70
C ILE A 27 4.09 7.84 2.86
N PHE A 28 2.99 8.52 3.17
CA PHE A 28 2.85 9.43 4.30
C PHE A 28 1.54 9.16 5.05
N GLY A 29 1.33 9.82 6.19
CA GLY A 29 0.14 9.61 7.02
C GLY A 29 0.30 8.49 8.04
N THR A 30 -0.83 7.91 8.44
CA THR A 30 -0.92 6.90 9.49
C THR A 30 -0.95 5.48 8.93
N PHE A 31 -0.63 4.50 9.78
CA PHE A 31 -0.76 3.09 9.42
C PHE A 31 -2.23 2.68 9.16
N GLU A 32 -3.18 3.27 9.88
CA GLU A 32 -4.63 3.03 9.69
C GLU A 32 -5.08 3.45 8.29
N GLU A 33 -4.67 4.64 7.84
CA GLU A 33 -4.95 5.10 6.47
C GLU A 33 -4.33 4.19 5.41
N LEU A 34 -3.07 3.76 5.61
CA LEU A 34 -2.41 2.82 4.70
C LEU A 34 -3.17 1.49 4.63
N ASN A 35 -3.59 0.96 5.78
CA ASN A 35 -4.36 -0.28 5.87
C ASN A 35 -5.70 -0.18 5.12
N ASP A 36 -6.43 0.92 5.31
CA ASP A 36 -7.70 1.15 4.62
C ASP A 36 -7.53 1.23 3.10
N ILE A 37 -6.46 1.88 2.62
CA ILE A 37 -6.19 2.00 1.18
C ILE A 37 -5.83 0.63 0.58
N VAL A 38 -5.03 -0.19 1.27
CA VAL A 38 -4.69 -1.55 0.79
C VAL A 38 -5.93 -2.44 0.76
N ASN A 39 -6.76 -2.43 1.80
CA ASN A 39 -7.99 -3.22 1.83
C ASN A 39 -8.95 -2.79 0.71
N LYS A 40 -9.13 -1.50 0.51
CA LYS A 40 -9.93 -0.96 -0.61
C LYS A 40 -9.34 -1.33 -1.98
N SER A 41 -8.01 -1.34 -2.11
CA SER A 41 -7.34 -1.79 -3.33
C SER A 41 -7.70 -3.24 -3.66
N VAL A 42 -7.67 -4.12 -2.66
CA VAL A 42 -8.06 -5.53 -2.79
C VAL A 42 -9.53 -5.67 -3.18
N GLU A 43 -10.43 -4.93 -2.53
CA GLU A 43 -11.86 -4.92 -2.86
C GLU A 43 -12.14 -4.45 -4.29
N GLU A 44 -11.44 -3.41 -4.77
CA GLU A 44 -11.59 -2.89 -6.13
C GLU A 44 -10.81 -3.68 -7.18
N GLY A 45 -9.93 -4.61 -6.77
CA GLY A 45 -9.05 -5.36 -7.66
C GLY A 45 -8.02 -4.48 -8.39
N ARG A 46 -7.67 -3.31 -7.85
CA ARG A 46 -6.65 -2.40 -8.42
C ARG A 46 -5.82 -1.76 -7.31
N ASN A 47 -4.50 -1.62 -7.51
CA ASN A 47 -3.62 -0.94 -6.55
C ASN A 47 -3.92 0.58 -6.53
N LEU A 48 -4.46 1.09 -5.42
CA LEU A 48 -4.81 2.49 -5.23
C LEU A 48 -3.67 3.33 -4.66
N LEU A 49 -2.62 2.71 -4.13
CA LEU A 49 -1.53 3.44 -3.49
C LEU A 49 -0.87 4.49 -4.41
N PRO A 50 -0.61 4.23 -5.71
CA PRO A 50 -0.10 5.26 -6.63
C PRO A 50 -1.01 6.48 -6.75
N GLU A 51 -2.33 6.29 -6.76
CA GLU A 51 -3.32 7.37 -6.87
C GLU A 51 -3.38 8.20 -5.59
N TYR A 52 -3.38 7.54 -4.43
CA TYR A 52 -3.47 8.20 -3.13
C TYR A 52 -2.19 8.94 -2.73
N TYR A 53 -1.03 8.34 -2.98
CA TYR A 53 0.27 8.88 -2.56
C TYR A 53 1.02 9.61 -3.68
N GLY A 54 0.54 9.53 -4.92
CA GLY A 54 1.08 10.27 -6.05
C GLY A 54 2.42 9.75 -6.57
N TYR A 55 2.75 8.48 -6.34
CA TYR A 55 3.95 7.82 -6.87
C TYR A 55 3.62 6.92 -8.06
N GLY A 56 4.66 6.41 -8.76
CA GLY A 56 4.48 5.45 -9.86
C GLY A 56 3.80 6.01 -11.13
N GLY A 57 3.41 7.28 -11.12
CA GLY A 57 2.97 8.00 -12.32
C GLY A 57 4.18 8.33 -13.19
N ASN A 58 4.27 7.70 -14.37
CA ASN A 58 5.15 8.17 -15.45
C ASN A 58 4.84 9.65 -15.73
N ARG A 59 5.75 10.53 -15.34
CA ARG A 59 5.85 11.90 -15.84
C ARG A 59 6.79 11.94 -17.04
#